data_AF-A0A2D6YQ69-F1
#
_entry.id   AF-A0A2D6YQ69-F1
#
_cell.length_a   1.000
_cell.length_b   1.000
_cell.length_c   1.000
_cell.angle_alpha   90.00
_cell.angle_beta   90.00
_cell.angle_gamma   90.00
#
_symmetry.space_group_name_H-M   'P 1'
#
loop_
_entity.id
_entity.type
_entity.pdbx_description
1 polymer ?
#
loop_
_entity_poly.entity_id
_entity_poly.type
_entity_poly.pdbx_seq_one_letter_code
_entity_poly.pdbx_strand_id
1 'polypeptide(L)'
;MSSKTKNPLAQAPLDELAAELERRRAALPRLIARREKLRTELGMLDTQITALQRLDAGPASKIGVPSNRSRRTTGDKPGRVTMRSKILEVLGTAPMRPVEIAEALVDRGLHGATKSLKVQVSSTLAKFPDFERISRGQWVRKISASND
;
A
#
# COMPACT_ATOMS: atom_id res chain seq x y z
N MET A 1 -35.12 -17.11 16.59
CA MET A 1 -33.72 -17.01 17.06
C MET A 1 -33.36 -15.53 17.18
N SER A 2 -33.53 -14.93 18.36
CA SER A 2 -33.32 -13.49 18.59
C SER A 2 -31.84 -13.22 18.94
N SER A 3 -31.14 -12.47 18.09
CA SER A 3 -29.75 -12.09 18.27
C SER A 3 -29.64 -11.06 19.39
N LYS A 4 -29.25 -11.51 20.59
CA LYS A 4 -28.84 -10.64 21.70
C LYS A 4 -27.59 -9.86 21.29
N THR A 5 -27.78 -8.71 20.65
CA THR A 5 -26.73 -7.70 20.55
C THR A 5 -26.54 -7.13 21.94
N LYS A 6 -25.45 -7.51 22.61
CA LYS A 6 -25.01 -6.90 23.87
C LYS A 6 -24.50 -5.49 23.53
N ASN A 7 -25.40 -4.57 23.22
CA ASN A 7 -25.05 -3.20 22.97
C ASN A 7 -25.06 -2.48 24.32
N PRO A 8 -23.91 -2.13 24.91
CA PRO A 8 -23.84 -1.57 26.26
C PRO A 8 -24.64 -0.27 26.41
N LEU A 9 -24.88 0.43 25.29
CA LEU A 9 -25.70 1.64 25.24
C LEU A 9 -27.22 1.36 25.29
N ALA A 10 -27.68 0.14 25.01
CA ALA A 10 -29.11 -0.20 25.06
C ALA A 10 -29.62 -0.45 26.49
N GLN A 11 -28.71 -0.53 27.47
CA GLN A 11 -29.02 -0.80 28.89
C GLN A 11 -28.64 0.37 29.81
N ALA A 12 -28.07 1.45 29.26
CA ALA A 12 -27.63 2.61 30.03
C ALA A 12 -28.82 3.52 30.42
N PRO A 13 -28.78 4.16 31.60
CA PRO A 13 -29.77 5.16 32.00
C PRO A 13 -29.76 6.36 31.03
N LEU A 14 -30.92 7.02 30.91
CA LEU A 14 -31.15 8.11 29.94
C LEU A 14 -30.13 9.26 30.08
N ASP A 15 -29.76 9.59 31.31
CA ASP A 15 -28.79 10.66 31.60
C ASP A 15 -27.38 10.32 31.10
N GLU A 16 -26.97 9.05 31.20
CA GLU A 16 -25.68 8.58 30.69
C GLU A 16 -25.65 8.59 29.15
N LEU A 17 -26.78 8.27 28.51
CA LEU A 17 -26.93 8.38 27.06
C LEU A 17 -26.89 9.83 26.57
N ALA A 18 -27.49 10.76 27.31
CA ALA A 18 -27.43 12.18 27.01
C ALA A 18 -25.99 12.71 27.10
N ALA A 19 -25.27 12.36 28.18
CA ALA A 19 -23.88 12.75 28.37
C ALA A 19 -22.94 12.19 27.27
N GLU A 20 -23.13 10.93 26.87
CA GLU A 20 -22.35 10.32 25.79
C GLU A 20 -22.66 10.95 24.43
N LEU A 21 -23.93 11.32 24.17
CA LEU A 21 -24.29 12.08 22.97
C LEU A 21 -23.62 13.45 22.94
N GLU A 22 -23.60 14.18 24.05
CA GLU A 22 -22.91 15.47 24.14
C GLU A 22 -21.41 15.32 23.92
N ARG A 23 -20.78 14.33 24.56
CA ARG A 23 -19.35 14.03 24.36
C ARG A 23 -19.02 13.77 22.90
N ARG A 24 -19.84 12.99 22.20
CA ARG A 24 -19.67 12.71 20.76
C ARG A 24 -19.88 13.95 19.91
N ARG A 25 -20.89 14.76 20.21
CA ARG A 25 -21.14 16.03 19.53
C ARG A 25 -19.98 17.00 19.71
N ALA A 26 -19.43 17.10 20.91
CA ALA A 26 -18.26 17.93 21.20
C ALA A 26 -16.99 17.43 20.47
N ALA A 27 -16.88 16.14 20.19
CA ALA A 27 -15.76 15.57 19.42
C ALA A 27 -15.88 15.81 17.90
N LEU A 28 -17.08 16.07 17.36
CA LEU A 28 -17.30 16.22 15.92
C LEU A 28 -16.46 17.33 15.26
N PRO A 29 -16.38 18.56 15.80
CA PRO A 29 -15.59 19.63 15.18
C PRO A 29 -14.12 19.25 15.03
N ARG A 30 -13.54 18.57 16.03
CA ARG A 30 -12.15 18.08 15.98
C ARG A 30 -11.95 17.05 14.88
N LEU A 31 -12.90 16.13 14.70
CA LEU A 31 -12.85 15.13 13.63
C LEU A 31 -13.01 15.76 12.24
N ILE A 32 -13.89 16.75 12.10
CA ILE A 32 -14.04 17.52 10.87
C ILE A 32 -12.74 18.26 10.54
N ALA A 33 -12.14 18.97 11.50
CA ALA A 33 -10.86 19.66 11.31
C ALA A 33 -9.75 18.69 10.89
N ARG A 34 -9.69 17.51 11.52
CA ARG A 34 -8.73 16.46 11.14
C ARG A 34 -8.95 15.95 9.72
N ARG A 35 -10.21 15.76 9.31
CA ARG A 35 -10.57 15.36 7.94
C ARG A 35 -10.12 16.40 6.92
N GLU A 36 -10.37 17.69 7.18
CA GLU A 36 -9.99 18.75 6.25
C GLU A 36 -8.46 18.89 6.16
N LYS A 37 -7.74 18.79 7.28
CA LYS A 37 -6.27 18.73 7.27
C LYS A 37 -5.73 17.58 6.41
N LEU A 38 -6.29 16.38 6.55
CA LEU A 38 -5.88 15.23 5.73
C LEU A 38 -6.17 15.45 4.24
N ARG A 39 -7.26 16.13 3.90
CA ARG A 39 -7.58 16.48 2.52
C ARG A 39 -6.59 17.48 1.93
N THR A 40 -6.17 18.49 2.69
CA THR A 40 -5.15 19.43 2.21
C THR A 40 -3.81 18.73 2.01
N GLU A 41 -3.42 17.87 2.94
CA GLU A 41 -2.19 17.06 2.80
C GLU A 41 -2.24 16.14 1.57
N LEU A 42 -3.37 15.47 1.33
CA LEU A 42 -3.56 14.66 0.12
C LEU A 42 -3.48 15.50 -1.16
N GLY A 43 -4.13 16.67 -1.18
CA GLY A 43 -4.06 17.58 -2.33
C GLY A 43 -2.63 18.03 -2.62
N MET A 44 -1.83 18.33 -1.59
CA MET A 44 -0.41 18.64 -1.76
C MET A 44 0.36 17.47 -2.37
N LEU A 45 0.17 16.25 -1.86
CA LEU A 45 0.82 15.06 -2.41
C LEU A 45 0.44 14.83 -3.88
N ASP A 46 -0.83 15.00 -4.25
CA ASP A 46 -1.29 14.87 -5.64
C ASP A 46 -0.62 15.90 -6.56
N THR A 47 -0.42 17.14 -6.09
CA THR A 47 0.32 18.16 -6.86
C THR A 47 1.79 17.80 -7.05
N GLN A 48 2.43 17.24 -6.01
CA GLN A 48 3.82 16.78 -6.08
C GLN A 48 3.97 15.61 -7.05
N ILE A 49 3.06 14.61 -6.98
CA ILE A 49 3.02 13.48 -7.91
C ILE A 49 2.86 14.00 -9.34
N THR A 50 1.94 14.94 -9.57
CA THR A 50 1.70 15.52 -10.89
C THR A 50 2.94 16.27 -11.41
N ALA A 51 3.61 17.04 -10.54
CA ALA A 51 4.83 17.74 -10.90
C ALA A 51 5.96 16.77 -11.28
N LEU A 52 6.17 15.71 -10.49
CA LEU A 52 7.17 14.68 -10.77
C LEU A 52 6.85 13.91 -12.06
N GLN A 53 5.58 13.56 -12.30
CA GLN A 53 5.15 12.92 -13.55
C GLN A 53 5.42 13.79 -14.78
N ARG A 54 5.31 15.12 -14.66
CA ARG A 54 5.64 16.06 -15.74
C ARG A 54 7.14 16.20 -15.99
N LEU A 55 7.99 15.88 -15.01
CA LEU A 55 9.44 15.87 -15.18
C LEU A 55 9.91 14.57 -15.84
N ASP A 56 9.25 13.44 -15.54
CA ASP A 56 9.52 12.12 -16.16
C ASP A 56 8.95 12.02 -17.59
N ALA A 57 7.85 12.73 -17.87
CA ALA A 57 7.35 12.90 -19.23
C ALA A 57 8.10 14.06 -19.91
N GLY A 58 9.15 13.75 -20.68
CA GLY A 58 9.80 14.72 -21.57
C GLY A 58 8.79 15.50 -22.45
N PRO A 59 9.22 16.59 -23.11
CA PRO A 59 8.34 17.64 -23.63
C PRO A 59 7.51 17.19 -24.85
N ALA A 60 6.51 16.36 -24.61
CA ALA A 60 5.45 16.02 -25.53
C ALA A 60 4.40 15.21 -24.78
N SER A 61 3.42 15.87 -24.16
CA SER A 61 2.04 15.45 -24.34
C SER A 61 1.05 16.48 -23.83
N LYS A 62 0.10 16.74 -24.72
CA LYS A 62 -0.90 17.78 -24.70
C LYS A 62 -1.85 17.61 -23.51
N ILE A 63 -2.35 18.76 -23.08
CA ILE A 63 -3.52 18.95 -22.22
C ILE A 63 -4.63 17.96 -22.63
N GLY A 64 -4.93 17.02 -21.74
CA GLY A 64 -6.00 16.06 -21.91
C GLY A 64 -6.69 15.85 -20.57
N VAL A 65 -7.83 16.49 -20.37
CA VAL A 65 -8.77 16.18 -19.29
C VAL A 65 -9.18 14.72 -19.43
N PRO A 66 -9.14 13.88 -18.37
CA PRO A 66 -9.82 12.60 -18.43
C PRO A 66 -11.14 12.65 -17.66
N SER A 67 -12.18 12.56 -18.48
CA SER A 67 -13.51 12.11 -18.13
C SER A 67 -13.51 10.74 -17.45
N ASN A 68 -14.65 10.50 -16.80
CA ASN A 68 -15.07 9.40 -15.96
C ASN A 68 -14.82 7.99 -16.54
N ARG A 69 -14.55 7.04 -15.63
CA ARG A 69 -14.59 5.56 -15.79
C ARG A 69 -13.84 4.96 -16.98
N SER A 70 -12.72 4.30 -16.67
CA SER A 70 -12.36 3.09 -17.42
C SER A 70 -11.87 1.96 -16.49
N ARG A 71 -12.42 0.78 -16.80
CA ARG A 71 -12.20 -0.55 -16.23
C ARG A 71 -10.72 -0.79 -15.98
N ARG A 72 -10.33 -1.20 -14.76
CA ARG A 72 -9.00 -1.78 -14.51
C ARG A 72 -8.96 -3.19 -15.10
N THR A 73 -8.63 -3.29 -16.37
CA THR A 73 -7.96 -4.48 -16.89
C THR A 73 -6.51 -4.42 -16.40
N THR A 74 -6.15 -5.34 -15.51
CA THR A 74 -4.78 -5.69 -15.16
C THR A 74 -4.10 -6.29 -16.40
N GLY A 75 -3.75 -5.42 -17.34
CA GLY A 75 -2.82 -5.70 -18.43
C GLY A 75 -1.42 -5.43 -17.93
N ASP A 76 -0.61 -6.48 -17.90
CA ASP A 76 0.82 -6.45 -17.65
C ASP A 76 1.46 -5.55 -18.71
N LYS A 77 1.82 -4.31 -18.32
CA LYS A 77 2.55 -3.40 -19.20
C LYS A 77 4.05 -3.71 -19.04
N PRO A 78 4.74 -4.16 -20.10
CA PRO A 78 6.18 -4.34 -20.06
C PRO A 78 6.81 -2.96 -19.86
N GLY A 79 7.41 -2.74 -18.69
CA GLY A 79 8.09 -1.48 -18.34
C GLY A 79 7.61 -0.81 -17.06
N ARG A 80 6.52 -1.27 -16.42
CA ARG A 80 6.21 -0.81 -15.06
C ARG A 80 7.11 -1.54 -14.07
N VAL A 81 8.04 -0.83 -13.42
CA VAL A 81 8.88 -1.40 -12.36
C VAL A 81 7.98 -1.84 -11.20
N THR A 82 7.70 -3.14 -11.12
CA THR A 82 6.82 -3.73 -10.10
C THR A 82 7.65 -4.21 -8.91
N MET A 83 7.02 -4.42 -7.76
CA MET A 83 7.71 -5.01 -6.61
C MET A 83 8.37 -6.35 -6.97
N ARG A 84 7.74 -7.15 -7.84
CA ARG A 84 8.29 -8.40 -8.37
C ARG A 84 9.59 -8.17 -9.12
N SER A 85 9.65 -7.20 -10.05
CA SER A 85 10.87 -6.93 -10.82
C SER A 85 12.00 -6.45 -9.92
N LYS A 86 11.71 -5.56 -8.96
CA LYS A 86 12.72 -5.08 -8.00
C LYS A 86 13.27 -6.21 -7.12
N ILE A 87 12.40 -7.11 -6.65
CA ILE A 87 12.83 -8.29 -5.88
C ILE A 87 13.70 -9.22 -6.75
N LEU A 88 13.38 -9.41 -8.03
CA LEU A 88 14.19 -10.24 -8.95
C LEU A 88 15.58 -9.66 -9.21
N GLU A 89 15.74 -8.34 -9.18
CA GLU A 89 17.04 -7.69 -9.32
C GLU A 89 17.89 -7.79 -8.05
N VAL A 90 17.25 -7.94 -6.88
CA VAL A 90 17.91 -8.07 -5.57
C VAL A 90 18.22 -9.52 -5.24
N LEU A 91 17.27 -10.43 -5.51
CA LEU A 91 17.48 -11.86 -5.34
C LEU A 91 18.34 -12.41 -6.47
N GLY A 92 19.60 -12.66 -6.14
CA GLY A 92 20.48 -13.51 -6.93
C GLY A 92 20.28 -15.01 -6.62
N THR A 93 21.38 -15.73 -6.60
CA THR A 93 21.45 -17.17 -6.27
C THR A 93 21.56 -17.43 -4.76
N ALA A 94 21.95 -16.43 -3.97
CA ALA A 94 22.10 -16.56 -2.53
C ALA A 94 20.74 -16.51 -1.80
N PRO A 95 20.50 -17.39 -0.81
CA PRO A 95 19.28 -17.37 -0.01
C PRO A 95 19.21 -16.12 0.87
N MET A 96 18.15 -15.33 0.70
CA MET A 96 17.92 -14.11 1.48
C MET A 96 16.61 -14.18 2.27
N ARG A 97 16.59 -13.53 3.43
CA ARG A 97 15.38 -13.33 4.24
C ARG A 97 14.57 -12.14 3.74
N PRO A 98 13.23 -12.13 3.91
CA PRO A 98 12.39 -10.97 3.56
C PRO A 98 12.85 -9.64 4.15
N VAL A 99 13.52 -9.68 5.30
CA VAL A 99 14.11 -8.50 5.95
C VAL A 99 15.29 -7.97 5.15
N GLU A 100 16.23 -8.85 4.80
CA GLU A 100 17.44 -8.52 4.02
C GLU A 100 17.07 -8.04 2.62
N ILE A 101 16.03 -8.63 2.02
CA ILE A 101 15.52 -8.22 0.70
C ILE A 101 14.93 -6.81 0.78
N ALA A 102 14.16 -6.51 1.84
CA ALA A 102 13.59 -5.19 2.04
C ALA A 102 14.67 -4.12 2.28
N GLU A 103 15.74 -4.46 2.99
CA GLU A 103 16.91 -3.59 3.22
C GLU A 103 17.66 -3.32 1.91
N ALA A 104 17.99 -4.37 1.15
CA ALA A 104 18.65 -4.22 -0.14
C ALA A 104 17.82 -3.44 -1.18
N LEU A 105 16.48 -3.49 -1.09
CA LEU A 105 15.61 -2.64 -1.90
C LEU A 105 15.70 -1.16 -1.50
N VAL A 106 15.85 -0.88 -0.21
CA VAL A 106 15.98 0.48 0.32
C VAL A 106 17.33 1.08 -0.06
N ASP A 107 18.40 0.29 0.00
CA ASP A 107 19.73 0.69 -0.48
C ASP A 107 19.73 1.06 -1.97
N ARG A 108 18.83 0.45 -2.75
CA ARG A 108 18.61 0.76 -4.18
C ARG A 108 17.64 1.92 -4.43
N GLY A 109 17.36 2.73 -3.41
CA GLY A 109 16.56 3.94 -3.54
C GLY A 109 15.05 3.72 -3.41
N LEU A 110 14.59 2.55 -2.93
CA LEU A 110 13.18 2.40 -2.55
C LEU A 110 12.92 3.13 -1.24
N HIS A 111 12.14 4.22 -1.29
CA HIS A 111 11.91 5.05 -0.11
C HIS A 111 11.15 4.30 0.99
N GLY A 112 11.86 3.98 2.07
CA GLY A 112 11.34 3.60 3.38
C GLY A 112 11.36 2.09 3.67
N ALA A 113 12.31 1.66 4.53
CA ALA A 113 12.32 0.35 5.19
C ALA A 113 11.19 0.21 6.23
N THR A 114 9.94 0.47 5.82
CA THR A 114 8.81 0.41 6.73
C THR A 114 8.41 -1.03 7.00
N LYS A 115 7.76 -1.29 8.15
CA LYS A 115 7.17 -2.61 8.44
C LYS A 115 6.23 -3.06 7.31
N SER A 116 5.60 -2.12 6.61
CA SER A 116 4.76 -2.38 5.43
C SER A 116 5.56 -2.98 4.26
N LEU A 117 6.78 -2.50 4.00
CA LEU A 117 7.65 -3.03 2.95
C LEU A 117 8.00 -4.50 3.20
N LYS A 118 8.33 -4.87 4.45
CA LYS A 118 8.62 -6.27 4.82
C LYS A 118 7.41 -7.20 4.54
N VAL A 119 6.20 -6.72 4.84
CA VAL A 119 4.96 -7.45 4.55
C VAL A 119 4.70 -7.55 3.05
N GLN A 120 4.91 -6.47 2.30
CA GLN A 120 4.77 -6.45 0.84
C GLN A 120 5.75 -7.40 0.16
N VAL A 121 7.02 -7.41 0.59
CA VAL A 121 8.04 -8.35 0.10
C VAL A 121 7.63 -9.78 0.40
N SER A 122 7.24 -10.08 1.65
CA SER A 122 6.78 -11.43 2.04
C SER A 122 5.57 -11.90 1.24
N SER A 123 4.59 -11.01 1.03
CA SER A 123 3.40 -11.32 0.22
C SER A 123 3.74 -11.51 -1.26
N THR A 124 4.68 -10.74 -1.79
CA THR A 124 5.14 -10.85 -3.18
C THR A 124 5.89 -12.17 -3.40
N LEU A 125 6.81 -12.52 -2.50
CA LEU A 125 7.54 -13.79 -2.54
C LEU A 125 6.59 -15.00 -2.51
N ALA A 126 5.56 -14.97 -1.66
CA ALA A 126 4.58 -16.05 -1.58
C ALA A 126 3.60 -16.11 -2.77
N LYS A 127 3.43 -15.01 -3.50
CA LYS A 127 2.43 -14.90 -4.58
C LYS A 127 2.97 -15.34 -5.93
N PHE A 128 4.25 -15.12 -6.21
CA PHE A 128 4.83 -15.36 -7.53
C PHE A 128 5.65 -16.66 -7.57
N PRO A 129 5.51 -17.47 -8.63
CA PRO A 129 6.19 -18.77 -8.74
C PRO A 129 7.70 -18.65 -9.03
N ASP A 130 8.19 -17.43 -9.33
CA ASP A 130 9.60 -17.15 -9.57
C ASP A 130 10.46 -17.20 -8.31
N PHE A 131 9.84 -17.33 -7.13
CA PHE A 131 10.53 -17.35 -5.84
C PHE A 131 10.29 -18.69 -5.16
N GLU A 132 11.37 -19.31 -4.71
CA GLU A 132 11.33 -20.59 -4.02
C GLU A 132 11.83 -20.42 -2.60
N ARG A 133 11.09 -21.03 -1.66
CA ARG A 133 11.46 -21.02 -0.25
C ARG A 133 12.30 -22.25 0.06
N ILE A 134 13.60 -22.04 0.26
CA ILE A 134 14.56 -23.13 0.54
C ILE A 134 14.52 -23.56 2.02
N SER A 135 14.30 -22.62 2.94
CA SER A 135 14.31 -22.88 4.38
C SER A 135 13.35 -21.97 5.14
N ARG A 136 13.38 -22.01 6.48
CA ARG A 136 12.52 -21.19 7.34
C ARG A 136 12.80 -19.70 7.13
N GLY A 137 12.00 -19.08 6.26
CA GLY A 137 12.06 -17.66 5.96
C GLY A 137 13.19 -17.26 5.01
N GLN A 138 13.81 -18.19 4.29
CA GLN A 138 14.81 -17.92 3.26
C GLN A 138 14.25 -18.21 1.88
N TRP A 139 14.47 -17.27 0.96
CA TRP A 139 13.96 -17.31 -0.40
C TRP A 139 15.10 -17.18 -1.41
N VAL A 140 14.96 -17.89 -2.52
CA VAL A 140 15.86 -17.83 -3.67
C VAL A 140 15.04 -17.63 -4.93
N ARG A 141 15.66 -17.03 -5.96
CA ARG A 141 15.05 -16.91 -7.28
C ARG A 141 15.05 -18.27 -7.94
N LYS A 142 13.87 -18.73 -8.33
CA LYS A 142 13.70 -19.90 -9.17
C LYS A 142 14.23 -19.55 -10.56
N ILE A 143 15.44 -20.00 -10.86
CA ILE A 143 15.97 -19.95 -12.22
C ILE A 143 15.19 -21.02 -12.96
N SER A 144 14.16 -20.61 -13.72
CA SER A 144 13.56 -21.48 -14.72
C SER A 144 14.71 -21.89 -15.64
N ALA A 145 15.15 -23.15 -15.53
CA ALA A 145 16.08 -23.72 -16.49
C ALA A 145 15.46 -23.54 -17.87
N SER A 146 16.01 -22.60 -18.64
CA SER A 146 15.92 -22.60 -20.08
C SER A 146 16.54 -23.92 -20.52
N ASN A 147 15.68 -24.89 -20.84
CA ASN A 147 16.04 -26.04 -21.66
C ASN A 147 16.50 -25.45 -23.01
N ASP A 148 17.80 -25.47 -23.25
CA ASP A 148 18.35 -25.73 -24.58
C ASP A 148 18.23 -27.23 -24.89
#